data_AF-H2ZWF2-F1
#
_entry.id   AF-H2ZWF2-F1
#
_cell.length_a   1.000
_cell.length_b   1.000
_cell.length_c   1.000
_cell.angle_alpha   90.00
_cell.angle_beta   90.00
_cell.angle_gamma   90.00
#
_symmetry.space_group_name_H-M   'P 1'
#
loop_
_entity.id
_entity.type
_entity.pdbx_description
1 polymer ?
#
loop_
_entity_poly.entity_id
_entity_poly.type
_entity_poly.pdbx_seq_one_letter_code
_entity_poly.pdbx_strand_id
1 'polypeptide(L)'
;LGSWNPVTGLNGTLTDRKLENNMRGVVLRVVTVLEEPFVMVSENVLGKPKMYRGFSIDVLDALSSYLGFKYEIYIAPDHKYGSPQEDGTWNGLIGELVFKRADVGISALTITPDRENVVDFTSRYMDYSVGVLLKKAEKTVDMFACLAPFDLSLWACIAGTVLLVGLLVYLLNWLNPPRLQMGSMTSTTLYNSMWFVYGSFVQQGGEVPYTTLATRMMMGIWWLFALIVISSYTANLAAFLTINRIESSIQSLQDLSKQTDIPYGTVMDSAVYEHVRVKGLNPFERDTMYSQMWKMINKSNGSENNVEESHEGIHRVRYGNYGFVWDAAVLEYVAINDANCAFYMVGNTVPDRGYGIALQHGSPYRDIFSQ
;
A
#
# COMPACT_ATOMS: atom_id res chain seq x y z
N LEU A 1 49.33 24.40 -14.44
CA LEU A 1 50.57 25.04 -14.94
C LEU A 1 50.66 26.42 -14.33
N GLY A 2 51.56 26.63 -13.37
CA GLY A 2 51.77 27.91 -12.70
C GLY A 2 53.14 27.95 -12.05
N SER A 3 53.66 29.16 -11.82
CA SER A 3 54.92 29.40 -11.11
C SER A 3 54.64 29.98 -9.73
N TRP A 4 55.35 29.56 -8.68
CA TRP A 4 55.15 30.10 -7.33
C TRP A 4 56.35 30.96 -6.92
N ASN A 5 56.07 32.16 -6.40
CA ASN A 5 57.06 33.11 -5.93
C ASN A 5 56.73 33.52 -4.48
N PRO A 6 57.70 33.57 -3.55
CA PRO A 6 57.48 33.97 -2.16
C PRO A 6 56.89 35.38 -1.98
N VAL A 7 57.13 36.29 -2.94
CA VAL A 7 56.71 37.70 -2.85
C VAL A 7 55.37 37.96 -3.53
N THR A 8 55.14 37.32 -4.68
CA THR A 8 53.95 37.55 -5.51
C THR A 8 52.94 36.40 -5.47
N GLY A 9 53.22 35.34 -4.69
CA GLY A 9 52.37 34.17 -4.57
C GLY A 9 52.40 33.27 -5.81
N LEU A 10 51.32 32.50 -5.99
CA LEU A 10 51.13 31.66 -7.16
C LEU A 10 50.83 32.54 -8.39
N ASN A 11 51.80 32.66 -9.29
CA ASN A 11 51.66 33.32 -10.58
C ASN A 11 51.42 32.27 -11.68
N GLY A 12 50.15 32.00 -11.90
CA GLY A 12 49.64 31.14 -12.96
C GLY A 12 48.12 31.22 -12.95
N THR A 13 47.50 31.08 -14.11
CA THR A 13 46.04 30.98 -14.18
C THR A 13 45.64 29.57 -13.75
N LEU A 14 45.04 29.45 -12.57
CA LEU A 14 44.10 28.37 -12.28
C LEU A 14 42.87 28.64 -13.16
N THR A 15 43.02 28.48 -14.47
CA THR A 15 41.86 28.36 -15.33
C THR A 15 41.28 27.01 -14.97
N ASP A 16 40.23 27.07 -14.17
CA ASP A 16 39.25 25.99 -14.10
C ASP A 16 38.73 25.87 -15.54
N ARG A 17 39.37 25.02 -16.34
CA ARG A 17 38.87 24.70 -17.67
C ARG A 17 37.51 24.12 -17.38
N LYS A 18 36.44 24.92 -17.55
CA LYS A 18 35.09 24.42 -17.72
C LYS A 18 35.25 23.23 -18.65
N LEU A 19 35.08 22.02 -18.11
CA LEU A 19 35.20 20.81 -18.89
C LEU A 19 34.21 21.00 -20.04
N GLU A 20 34.70 21.25 -21.25
CA GLU A 20 33.86 21.36 -22.43
C GLU A 20 33.11 20.03 -22.54
N ASN A 21 31.78 20.04 -22.31
CA ASN A 21 30.70 19.03 -22.46
C ASN A 21 31.00 17.56 -22.88
N ASN A 22 32.21 17.07 -22.69
CA ASN A 22 32.77 15.85 -23.24
C ASN A 22 33.80 15.36 -22.22
N MET A 23 33.33 14.51 -21.30
CA MET A 23 34.16 13.79 -20.33
C MET A 23 34.87 12.58 -20.98
N ARG A 24 35.22 12.71 -22.27
CA ARG A 24 35.84 11.64 -23.06
C ARG A 24 37.23 11.33 -22.50
N GLY A 25 37.43 10.06 -22.15
CA GLY A 25 38.69 9.59 -21.55
C GLY A 25 38.74 9.67 -20.02
N VAL A 26 37.69 10.18 -19.36
CA VAL A 26 37.54 10.10 -17.90
C VAL A 26 36.95 8.74 -17.55
N VAL A 27 37.51 8.09 -16.52
CA VAL A 27 36.96 6.87 -15.91
C VAL A 27 36.54 7.22 -14.49
N LEU A 28 35.25 7.11 -14.18
CA LEU A 28 34.69 7.43 -12.86
C LEU A 28 34.47 6.16 -12.04
N ARG A 29 34.84 6.18 -10.76
CA ARG A 29 34.49 5.13 -9.82
C ARG A 29 33.10 5.42 -9.25
N VAL A 30 32.15 4.54 -9.55
CA VAL A 30 30.75 4.70 -9.17
C VAL A 30 30.42 3.75 -8.03
N VAL A 31 29.98 4.29 -6.90
CA VAL A 31 29.47 3.51 -5.77
C VAL A 31 27.95 3.42 -5.85
N THR A 32 27.40 2.25 -5.51
CA THR A 32 25.97 2.01 -5.50
C THR A 32 25.53 1.14 -4.31
N VAL A 33 24.22 1.09 -4.08
CA VAL A 33 23.56 0.19 -3.12
C VAL A 33 22.49 -0.59 -3.88
N LEU A 34 22.38 -1.88 -3.59
CA LEU A 34 21.38 -2.76 -4.20
C LEU A 34 19.99 -2.43 -3.65
N GLU A 35 19.07 -2.04 -4.51
CA GLU A 35 17.68 -1.78 -4.17
C GLU A 35 16.83 -1.95 -5.42
N GLU A 36 15.84 -2.84 -5.40
CA GLU A 36 14.96 -3.04 -6.55
C GLU A 36 13.89 -1.94 -6.60
N PRO A 37 13.54 -1.38 -7.77
CA PRO A 37 14.01 -1.70 -9.13
C PRO A 37 15.18 -0.82 -9.63
N PHE A 38 15.82 -0.06 -8.74
CA PHE A 38 16.84 0.92 -9.11
C PHE A 38 18.16 0.27 -9.51
N VAL A 39 18.63 -0.69 -8.70
CA VAL A 39 19.89 -1.40 -8.89
C VAL A 39 19.73 -2.86 -8.49
N MET A 40 19.80 -3.73 -9.48
CA MET A 40 19.66 -5.18 -9.38
C MET A 40 20.89 -5.86 -9.97
N VAL A 41 21.22 -7.04 -9.47
CA VAL A 41 22.24 -7.88 -10.09
C VAL A 41 21.59 -8.64 -11.25
N SER A 42 22.18 -8.53 -12.45
CA SER A 42 21.76 -9.36 -13.59
C SER A 42 22.26 -10.80 -13.39
N GLU A 43 21.52 -11.78 -13.89
CA GLU A 43 21.91 -13.19 -13.76
C GLU A 43 23.35 -13.42 -14.25
N ASN A 44 24.20 -13.95 -13.35
CA ASN A 44 25.60 -14.18 -13.64
C ASN A 44 25.75 -15.30 -14.67
N VAL A 45 26.22 -14.95 -15.86
CA VAL A 45 26.84 -15.93 -16.76
C VAL A 45 28.23 -16.22 -16.21
N LEU A 46 28.47 -17.46 -15.77
CA LEU A 46 29.71 -17.92 -15.16
C LEU A 46 30.95 -17.43 -15.95
N GLY A 47 31.83 -16.65 -15.30
CA GLY A 47 33.06 -16.12 -15.91
C GLY A 47 32.97 -14.71 -16.50
N LYS A 48 31.81 -14.05 -16.49
CA LYS A 48 31.68 -12.62 -16.82
C LYS A 48 31.66 -11.75 -15.55
N PRO A 49 32.12 -10.48 -15.63
CA PRO A 49 31.96 -9.54 -14.53
C PRO A 49 30.48 -9.39 -14.17
N LYS A 50 30.18 -9.20 -12.87
CA LYS A 50 28.82 -8.95 -12.38
C LYS A 50 28.25 -7.76 -13.15
N MET A 51 27.19 -7.99 -13.92
CA MET A 51 26.47 -6.91 -14.59
C MET A 51 25.34 -6.44 -13.67
N TYR A 52 25.20 -5.12 -13.54
CA TYR A 52 24.11 -4.49 -12.83
C TYR A 52 23.06 -4.03 -13.84
N ARG A 53 21.80 -4.01 -13.42
CA ARG A 53 20.65 -3.54 -14.23
C ARG A 53 19.66 -2.81 -13.34
N GLY A 54 18.80 -1.98 -13.91
CA GLY A 54 17.76 -1.26 -13.17
C GLY A 54 17.76 0.22 -13.50
N PHE A 55 16.78 0.94 -12.97
CA PHE A 55 16.51 2.32 -13.35
C PHE A 55 17.72 3.25 -13.17
N SER A 56 18.41 3.17 -12.03
CA SER A 56 19.60 4.00 -11.77
C SER A 56 20.78 3.64 -12.67
N ILE A 57 20.89 2.37 -13.09
CA ILE A 57 21.94 1.92 -14.02
C ILE A 57 21.66 2.44 -15.42
N ASP A 58 20.39 2.38 -15.87
CA ASP A 58 19.99 2.91 -17.18
C ASP A 58 20.23 4.43 -17.26
N VAL A 59 19.96 5.17 -16.18
CA VAL A 59 20.29 6.60 -16.07
C VAL A 59 21.81 6.82 -16.16
N LEU A 60 22.61 6.03 -15.46
CA LEU A 60 24.08 6.12 -15.50
C LEU A 60 24.62 5.84 -16.90
N ASP A 61 24.10 4.83 -17.59
CA ASP A 61 24.48 4.46 -18.96
C ASP A 61 24.09 5.55 -19.97
N ALA A 62 22.93 6.16 -19.80
CA ALA A 62 22.50 7.30 -20.61
C ALA A 62 23.43 8.50 -20.42
N LEU A 63 23.80 8.82 -19.17
CA LEU A 63 24.76 9.89 -18.85
C LEU A 63 26.15 9.58 -19.41
N SER A 64 26.62 8.34 -19.26
CA SER A 64 27.91 7.87 -19.81
C SER A 64 27.95 8.02 -21.33
N SER A 65 26.86 7.67 -22.02
CA SER A 65 26.74 7.80 -23.46
C SER A 65 26.67 9.25 -23.92
N TYR A 66 25.96 10.10 -23.19
CA TYR A 66 25.77 11.52 -23.52
C TYR A 66 27.04 12.34 -23.29
N LEU A 67 27.68 12.19 -22.12
CA LEU A 67 28.88 12.96 -21.74
C LEU A 67 30.18 12.28 -22.17
N GLY A 68 30.14 11.00 -22.55
CA GLY A 68 31.28 10.25 -23.09
C GLY A 68 32.31 9.74 -22.07
N PHE A 69 31.98 9.74 -20.76
CA PHE A 69 32.84 9.12 -19.74
C PHE A 69 32.66 7.61 -19.70
N LYS A 70 33.66 6.91 -19.17
CA LYS A 70 33.56 5.51 -18.78
C LYS A 70 33.43 5.42 -17.26
N TYR A 71 32.90 4.31 -16.76
CA TYR A 71 32.78 4.13 -15.32
C TYR A 71 33.04 2.68 -14.90
N GLU A 72 33.46 2.53 -13.64
CA GLU A 72 33.59 1.26 -12.95
C GLU A 72 32.66 1.30 -11.73
N ILE A 73 31.69 0.39 -11.70
CA ILE A 73 30.66 0.35 -10.66
C ILE A 73 30.95 -0.74 -9.63
N TYR A 74 30.79 -0.39 -8.35
CA TYR A 74 30.88 -1.32 -7.23
C TYR A 74 29.85 -1.01 -6.16
N ILE A 75 29.52 -2.02 -5.35
CA ILE A 75 28.56 -1.89 -4.27
C ILE A 75 29.27 -1.38 -3.02
N ALA A 76 28.63 -0.49 -2.25
CA ALA A 76 29.09 -0.04 -0.95
C ALA A 76 29.41 -1.25 -0.04
N PRO A 77 30.60 -1.33 0.60
CA PRO A 77 31.03 -2.51 1.35
C PRO A 77 30.11 -2.93 2.51
N ASP A 78 29.39 -1.97 3.10
CA ASP A 78 28.46 -2.16 4.21
C ASP A 78 27.00 -2.24 3.78
N HIS A 79 26.72 -2.16 2.46
CA HIS A 79 25.39 -2.18 1.87
C HIS A 79 24.43 -1.08 2.36
N LYS A 80 24.94 -0.01 2.99
CA LYS A 80 24.13 1.09 3.52
C LYS A 80 24.19 2.32 2.61
N TYR A 81 23.13 3.12 2.60
CA TYR A 81 23.11 4.40 1.88
C TYR A 81 24.04 5.44 2.51
N GLY A 82 24.16 5.43 3.83
CA GLY A 82 24.99 6.36 4.58
C GLY A 82 24.18 7.21 5.55
N SER A 83 24.59 7.15 6.81
CA SER A 83 24.10 7.91 7.95
C SER A 83 25.28 8.50 8.73
N PRO A 84 25.07 9.66 9.39
CA PRO A 84 26.09 10.24 10.25
C PRO A 84 26.32 9.34 11.47
N GLN A 85 27.59 9.11 11.79
CA GLN A 85 28.02 8.32 12.94
C GLN A 85 28.32 9.24 14.14
N GLU A 86 28.38 8.67 15.35
CA GLU A 86 28.65 9.43 16.60
C GLU A 86 30.02 10.13 16.59
N ASP A 87 30.98 9.58 15.86
CA ASP A 87 32.33 10.15 15.68
C ASP A 87 32.39 11.28 14.64
N GLY A 88 31.24 11.65 14.05
CA GLY A 88 31.13 12.65 12.99
C GLY A 88 31.53 12.14 11.60
N THR A 89 31.86 10.85 11.46
CA THR A 89 32.13 10.23 10.17
C THR A 89 30.83 9.78 9.48
N TRP A 90 30.94 9.38 8.22
CA TRP A 90 29.83 8.84 7.44
C TRP A 90 30.16 7.43 6.99
N ASN A 91 29.19 6.53 7.10
CA ASN A 91 29.26 5.19 6.53
C ASN A 91 28.55 5.14 5.16
N GLY A 92 28.42 3.95 4.59
CA GLY A 92 27.64 3.72 3.39
C GLY A 92 28.20 4.34 2.13
N LEU A 93 27.31 4.44 1.14
CA LEU A 93 27.55 5.14 -0.12
C LEU A 93 28.04 6.58 0.09
N ILE A 94 27.44 7.32 1.04
CA ILE A 94 27.88 8.69 1.36
C ILE A 94 29.31 8.70 1.92
N GLY A 95 29.64 7.77 2.83
CA GLY A 95 31.00 7.63 3.37
C GLY A 95 32.05 7.40 2.29
N GLU A 96 31.77 6.54 1.31
CA GLU A 96 32.69 6.28 0.19
C GLU A 96 32.99 7.55 -0.65
N LEU A 97 32.03 8.46 -0.78
CA LEU A 97 32.22 9.77 -1.42
C LEU A 97 33.01 10.74 -0.53
N VAL A 98 32.69 10.82 0.76
CA VAL A 98 33.38 11.69 1.73
C VAL A 98 34.86 11.30 1.86
N PHE A 99 35.16 9.99 1.88
CA PHE A 99 36.53 9.46 1.92
C PHE A 99 37.22 9.44 0.54
N LYS A 100 36.58 9.96 -0.52
CA LYS A 100 37.11 10.04 -1.90
C LYS A 100 37.51 8.69 -2.50
N ARG A 101 36.85 7.60 -2.03
CA ARG A 101 37.01 6.24 -2.57
C ARG A 101 36.16 6.02 -3.81
N ALA A 102 35.01 6.71 -3.90
CA ALA A 102 34.19 6.83 -5.09
C ALA A 102 34.15 8.28 -5.58
N ASP A 103 33.92 8.46 -6.88
CA ASP A 103 33.81 9.78 -7.50
C ASP A 103 32.34 10.20 -7.67
N VAL A 104 31.45 9.23 -7.91
CA VAL A 104 30.00 9.41 -8.07
C VAL A 104 29.25 8.31 -7.32
N GLY A 105 28.12 8.67 -6.70
CA GLY A 105 27.21 7.75 -6.03
C GLY A 105 25.83 7.79 -6.67
N ILE A 106 25.33 6.63 -7.09
CA ILE A 106 24.01 6.50 -7.72
C ILE A 106 23.28 5.25 -7.23
N SER A 107 22.06 5.44 -6.78
CA SER A 107 21.09 4.41 -6.34
C SER A 107 19.75 5.13 -6.11
N ALA A 108 18.82 4.53 -5.35
CA ALA A 108 17.63 5.18 -4.78
C ALA A 108 18.01 6.18 -3.66
N LEU A 109 18.96 7.07 -3.93
CA LEU A 109 19.55 7.96 -2.93
C LEU A 109 18.73 9.25 -2.79
N THR A 110 18.00 9.35 -1.68
CA THR A 110 17.24 10.56 -1.32
C THR A 110 18.18 11.71 -0.96
N ILE A 111 17.91 12.90 -1.55
CA ILE A 111 18.56 14.15 -1.17
C ILE A 111 18.04 14.59 0.20
N THR A 112 18.94 14.78 1.16
CA THR A 112 18.61 15.21 2.53
C THR A 112 19.58 16.30 2.98
N PRO A 113 19.15 17.26 3.82
CA PRO A 113 20.02 18.35 4.27
C PRO A 113 21.35 17.88 4.88
N ASP A 114 21.33 16.83 5.70
CA ASP A 114 22.55 16.33 6.36
C ASP A 114 23.56 15.77 5.36
N ARG A 115 23.08 15.10 4.31
CA ARG A 115 23.92 14.58 3.22
C ARG A 115 24.44 15.70 2.33
N GLU A 116 23.61 16.69 2.02
CA GLU A 116 23.98 17.84 1.18
C GLU A 116 25.08 18.71 1.83
N ASN A 117 25.22 18.65 3.16
CA ASN A 117 26.32 19.31 3.87
C ASN A 117 27.69 18.64 3.68
N VAL A 118 27.74 17.37 3.25
CA VAL A 118 29.00 16.60 3.14
C VAL A 118 29.31 16.10 1.73
N VAL A 119 28.31 16.05 0.85
CA VAL A 119 28.42 15.69 -0.56
C VAL A 119 27.58 16.64 -1.40
N ASP A 120 27.94 16.79 -2.66
CA ASP A 120 27.17 17.63 -3.59
C ASP A 120 26.19 16.77 -4.38
N PHE A 121 24.93 17.20 -4.47
CA PHE A 121 23.92 16.53 -5.29
C PHE A 121 23.71 17.23 -6.62
N THR A 122 23.27 16.46 -7.62
CA THR A 122 22.70 17.00 -8.85
C THR A 122 21.29 17.55 -8.63
N SER A 123 20.72 18.15 -9.69
CA SER A 123 19.27 18.30 -9.79
C SER A 123 18.58 16.95 -9.57
N ARG A 124 17.42 16.98 -8.89
CA ARG A 124 16.64 15.77 -8.66
C ARG A 124 16.14 15.22 -10.00
N TYR A 125 16.33 13.93 -10.24
CA TYR A 125 15.89 13.29 -11.49
C TYR A 125 14.55 12.56 -11.35
N MET A 126 14.11 12.30 -10.12
CA MET A 126 12.84 11.66 -9.82
C MET A 126 12.34 12.13 -8.45
N ASP A 127 11.04 12.33 -8.32
CA ASP A 127 10.41 12.73 -7.07
C ASP A 127 10.32 11.55 -6.09
N TYR A 128 10.49 11.87 -4.80
CA TYR A 128 10.48 10.90 -3.71
C TYR A 128 9.31 11.18 -2.77
N SER A 129 8.62 10.12 -2.37
CA SER A 129 7.59 10.14 -1.35
C SER A 129 7.70 8.92 -0.43
N VAL A 130 7.13 9.05 0.77
CA VAL A 130 7.05 7.96 1.74
C VAL A 130 5.67 7.32 1.64
N GLY A 131 5.66 5.99 1.59
CA GLY A 131 4.44 5.18 1.60
C GLY A 131 4.50 4.07 2.64
N VAL A 132 3.40 3.33 2.75
CA VAL A 132 3.27 2.17 3.63
C VAL A 132 2.75 1.00 2.82
N LEU A 133 3.44 -0.13 2.93
CA LEU A 133 3.03 -1.40 2.37
C LEU A 133 2.22 -2.18 3.39
N LEU A 134 1.04 -2.62 2.99
CA LEU A 134 0.12 -3.40 3.82
C LEU A 134 -0.28 -4.68 3.09
N LYS A 135 -0.56 -5.74 3.86
CA LYS A 135 -1.14 -6.97 3.34
C LYS A 135 -2.65 -6.76 3.13
N LYS A 136 -3.17 -7.13 1.96
CA LYS A 136 -4.61 -7.19 1.71
C LYS A 136 -5.24 -8.20 2.67
N ALA A 137 -6.37 -7.83 3.25
CA ALA A 137 -7.14 -8.74 4.09
C ALA A 137 -7.52 -9.99 3.27
N GLU A 138 -7.32 -11.17 3.88
CA GLU A 138 -7.74 -12.43 3.28
C GLU A 138 -9.26 -12.47 3.18
N LYS A 139 -9.76 -12.95 2.04
CA LYS A 139 -11.19 -13.13 1.82
C LYS A 139 -11.70 -14.19 2.78
N THR A 140 -12.35 -13.78 3.86
CA THR A 140 -13.11 -14.71 4.68
C THR A 140 -14.44 -14.94 3.97
N VAL A 141 -14.70 -16.20 3.60
CA VAL A 141 -16.01 -16.60 3.10
C VAL A 141 -16.91 -16.64 4.32
N ASP A 142 -17.77 -15.64 4.48
CA ASP A 142 -18.75 -15.66 5.56
C ASP A 142 -19.72 -16.82 5.33
N MET A 143 -19.73 -17.78 6.26
CA MET A 143 -20.58 -18.97 6.18
C MET A 143 -22.07 -18.60 6.16
N PHE A 144 -22.43 -17.40 6.63
CA PHE A 144 -23.79 -16.86 6.63
C PHE A 144 -24.04 -15.79 5.55
N ALA A 145 -23.21 -15.74 4.49
CA ALA A 145 -23.40 -14.81 3.37
C ALA A 145 -24.81 -14.86 2.74
N CYS A 146 -25.52 -15.98 2.85
CA CYS A 146 -26.91 -16.10 2.38
C CYS A 146 -27.92 -15.26 3.18
N LEU A 147 -27.64 -14.91 4.44
CA LEU A 147 -28.52 -14.09 5.29
C LEU A 147 -28.20 -12.59 5.19
N ALA A 148 -26.99 -12.24 4.73
CA ALA A 148 -26.51 -10.87 4.56
C ALA A 148 -27.35 -9.96 3.63
N PRO A 149 -28.11 -10.43 2.61
CA PRO A 149 -28.85 -9.55 1.71
C PRO A 149 -29.94 -8.70 2.38
N PHE A 150 -30.40 -9.09 3.57
CA PHE A 150 -31.37 -8.35 4.37
C PHE A 150 -30.85 -8.17 5.79
N ASP A 151 -31.08 -6.98 6.35
CA ASP A 151 -30.78 -6.71 7.76
C ASP A 151 -31.62 -7.59 8.68
N LEU A 152 -31.08 -7.90 9.87
CA LEU A 152 -31.77 -8.68 10.91
C LEU A 152 -33.14 -8.09 11.27
N SER A 153 -33.27 -6.75 11.25
CA SER A 153 -34.54 -6.06 11.47
C SER A 153 -35.58 -6.39 10.40
N LEU A 154 -35.17 -6.49 9.13
CA LEU A 154 -36.06 -6.83 8.02
C LEU A 154 -36.47 -8.31 8.09
N TRP A 155 -35.53 -9.20 8.43
CA TRP A 155 -35.84 -10.61 8.70
C TRP A 155 -36.87 -10.77 9.82
N ALA A 156 -36.73 -10.02 10.92
CA ALA A 156 -37.70 -10.02 12.00
C ALA A 156 -39.07 -9.50 11.55
N CYS A 157 -39.11 -8.46 10.70
CA CYS A 157 -40.35 -7.97 10.10
C CYS A 157 -41.01 -9.02 9.20
N ILE A 158 -40.25 -9.72 8.36
CA ILE A 158 -40.77 -10.81 7.51
C ILE A 158 -41.34 -11.95 8.35
N ALA A 159 -40.61 -12.38 9.40
CA ALA A 159 -41.12 -13.40 10.32
C ALA A 159 -42.42 -12.93 11.01
N GLY A 160 -42.46 -11.67 11.44
CA GLY A 160 -43.64 -11.05 12.03
C GLY A 160 -44.84 -10.99 11.07
N THR A 161 -44.63 -10.64 9.80
CA THR A 161 -45.71 -10.59 8.81
C THR A 161 -46.23 -11.98 8.46
N VAL A 162 -45.37 -13.01 8.37
CA VAL A 162 -45.80 -14.42 8.18
C VAL A 162 -46.71 -14.85 9.33
N LEU A 163 -46.33 -14.57 10.58
CA LEU A 163 -47.14 -14.91 11.75
C LEU A 163 -48.46 -14.13 11.77
N LEU A 164 -48.42 -12.83 11.47
CA LEU A 164 -49.60 -11.97 11.44
C LEU A 164 -50.60 -12.41 10.37
N VAL A 165 -50.14 -12.69 9.16
CA VAL A 165 -51.01 -13.16 8.06
C VAL A 165 -51.54 -14.56 8.37
N GLY A 166 -50.74 -15.46 8.95
CA GLY A 166 -51.20 -16.76 9.43
C GLY A 166 -52.35 -16.65 10.45
N LEU A 167 -52.24 -15.71 11.39
CA LEU A 167 -53.30 -15.42 12.37
C LEU A 167 -54.55 -14.81 11.72
N LEU A 168 -54.39 -13.90 10.75
CA LEU A 168 -55.52 -13.30 10.02
C LEU A 168 -56.27 -14.33 9.18
N VAL A 169 -55.56 -15.25 8.51
CA VAL A 169 -56.16 -16.36 7.75
C VAL A 169 -56.96 -17.26 8.69
N TYR A 170 -56.38 -17.62 9.84
CA TYR A 170 -57.07 -18.40 10.85
C TYR A 170 -58.34 -17.71 11.36
N LEU A 171 -58.26 -16.42 11.70
CA LEU A 171 -59.39 -15.65 12.21
C LEU A 171 -60.51 -15.52 11.16
N LEU A 172 -60.17 -15.23 9.90
CA LEU A 172 -61.15 -15.13 8.82
C LEU A 172 -61.86 -16.46 8.55
N ASN A 173 -61.15 -17.57 8.67
CA ASN A 173 -61.72 -18.89 8.50
C ASN A 173 -62.57 -19.32 9.71
N TRP A 174 -62.20 -18.88 10.92
CA TRP A 174 -63.01 -19.08 12.13
C TRP A 174 -64.31 -18.26 12.10
N LEU A 175 -64.25 -17.00 11.66
CA LEU A 175 -65.41 -16.11 11.56
C LEU A 175 -66.37 -16.47 10.42
N ASN A 176 -65.85 -17.01 9.32
CA ASN A 176 -66.65 -17.40 8.15
C ASN A 176 -66.39 -18.87 7.77
N PRO A 177 -66.89 -19.85 8.57
CA PRO A 177 -66.73 -21.25 8.25
C PRO A 177 -67.39 -21.57 6.89
N PRO A 178 -66.71 -22.32 6.00
CA PRO A 178 -67.24 -22.62 4.67
C PRO A 178 -68.55 -23.42 4.77
N ARG A 179 -69.58 -22.96 4.06
CA ARG A 179 -70.95 -23.52 4.11
C ARG A 179 -71.14 -24.84 3.36
N LEU A 180 -70.14 -25.30 2.60
CA LEU A 180 -70.17 -26.56 1.84
C LEU A 180 -68.96 -27.41 2.22
N GLN A 181 -69.21 -28.52 2.92
CA GLN A 181 -68.21 -29.57 3.17
C GLN A 181 -68.04 -30.41 1.90
N MET A 182 -67.18 -29.99 0.99
CA MET A 182 -66.77 -30.80 -0.16
C MET A 182 -65.43 -31.46 0.13
N GLY A 183 -65.46 -32.73 0.57
CA GLY A 183 -64.37 -33.70 0.46
C GLY A 183 -63.06 -33.40 1.22
N SER A 184 -62.77 -34.21 2.23
CA SER A 184 -61.46 -34.32 2.92
C SER A 184 -60.87 -33.01 3.43
N MET A 185 -61.58 -32.35 4.35
CA MET A 185 -61.08 -31.15 5.01
C MET A 185 -60.10 -31.53 6.14
N THR A 186 -58.80 -31.33 5.92
CA THR A 186 -57.85 -31.16 7.04
C THR A 186 -58.41 -30.10 7.97
N SER A 187 -58.64 -30.45 9.24
CA SER A 187 -59.09 -29.52 10.28
C SER A 187 -58.31 -28.21 10.18
N THR A 188 -59.00 -27.08 10.05
CA THR A 188 -58.40 -25.74 9.95
C THR A 188 -57.87 -25.32 11.32
N THR A 189 -56.78 -25.95 11.73
CA THR A 189 -56.03 -25.62 12.94
C THR A 189 -55.12 -24.44 12.65
N LEU A 190 -54.80 -23.67 13.69
CA LEU A 190 -53.84 -22.56 13.61
C LEU A 190 -52.50 -22.99 12.99
N TYR A 191 -52.05 -24.21 13.30
CA TYR A 191 -50.86 -24.82 12.70
C TYR A 191 -50.98 -24.97 11.17
N ASN A 192 -52.10 -25.50 10.66
CA ASN A 192 -52.30 -25.69 9.22
C ASN A 192 -52.38 -24.34 8.47
N SER A 193 -52.99 -23.32 9.08
CA SER A 193 -53.04 -21.97 8.50
C SER A 193 -51.67 -21.29 8.47
N MET A 194 -50.90 -21.37 9.56
CA MET A 194 -49.53 -20.84 9.60
C MET A 194 -48.60 -21.58 8.64
N TRP A 195 -48.68 -22.92 8.60
CA TRP A 195 -47.89 -23.75 7.70
C TRP A 195 -48.19 -23.44 6.23
N PHE A 196 -49.44 -23.21 5.87
CA PHE A 196 -49.82 -22.81 4.52
C PHE A 196 -49.30 -21.41 4.14
N VAL A 197 -49.40 -20.43 5.05
CA VAL A 197 -48.85 -19.08 4.82
C VAL A 197 -47.33 -19.12 4.68
N TYR A 198 -46.64 -19.93 5.50
CA TYR A 198 -45.21 -20.18 5.37
C TYR A 198 -44.85 -20.91 4.06
N GLY A 199 -45.55 -21.98 3.72
CA GLY A 199 -45.31 -22.76 2.50
C GLY A 199 -45.55 -21.96 1.22
N SER A 200 -46.55 -21.07 1.21
CA SER A 200 -46.76 -20.12 0.12
C SER A 200 -45.67 -19.04 0.03
N PHE A 201 -45.09 -18.63 1.16
CA PHE A 201 -43.94 -17.73 1.18
C PHE A 201 -42.68 -18.39 0.61
N VAL A 202 -42.43 -19.67 0.91
CA VAL A 202 -41.28 -20.41 0.37
C VAL A 202 -41.55 -20.97 -1.05
N GLN A 203 -42.66 -20.56 -1.69
CA GLN A 203 -43.09 -21.02 -3.03
C GLN A 203 -43.30 -22.54 -3.15
N GLN A 204 -43.48 -23.26 -2.04
CA GLN A 204 -43.61 -24.72 -2.07
C GLN A 204 -44.99 -25.22 -2.54
N GLY A 205 -45.94 -24.32 -2.76
CA GLY A 205 -47.28 -24.69 -3.24
C GLY A 205 -48.04 -25.58 -2.24
N GLY A 206 -49.36 -25.61 -2.38
CA GLY A 206 -50.22 -26.44 -1.54
C GLY A 206 -51.65 -26.33 -2.03
N GLU A 207 -52.44 -27.37 -1.81
CA GLU A 207 -53.87 -27.31 -2.09
C GLU A 207 -54.51 -26.25 -1.20
N VAL A 208 -55.22 -25.30 -1.79
CA VAL A 208 -55.83 -24.19 -1.06
C VAL A 208 -57.12 -24.71 -0.40
N PRO A 209 -57.18 -24.85 0.94
CA PRO A 209 -58.39 -25.34 1.60
C PRO A 209 -59.48 -24.24 1.70
N TYR A 210 -59.17 -23.00 1.33
CA TYR A 210 -60.01 -21.82 1.57
C TYR A 210 -60.87 -21.47 0.35
N THR A 211 -62.20 -21.50 0.52
CA THR A 211 -63.17 -21.34 -0.57
C THR A 211 -63.84 -19.95 -0.61
N THR A 212 -63.62 -19.09 0.38
CA THR A 212 -64.30 -17.78 0.49
C THR A 212 -63.62 -16.68 -0.33
N LEU A 213 -64.40 -15.72 -0.85
CA LEU A 213 -63.86 -14.61 -1.65
C LEU A 213 -62.85 -13.75 -0.86
N ALA A 214 -63.10 -13.50 0.42
CA ALA A 214 -62.24 -12.70 1.28
C ALA A 214 -60.86 -13.33 1.50
N THR A 215 -60.80 -14.66 1.73
CA THR A 215 -59.53 -15.37 1.92
C THR A 215 -58.73 -15.44 0.62
N ARG A 216 -59.40 -15.56 -0.54
CA ARG A 216 -58.74 -15.50 -1.86
C ARG A 216 -58.11 -14.14 -2.14
N MET A 217 -58.82 -13.05 -1.87
CA MET A 217 -58.26 -11.69 -2.05
C MET A 217 -57.06 -11.44 -1.13
N MET A 218 -57.15 -11.88 0.12
CA MET A 218 -56.05 -11.75 1.07
C MET A 218 -54.83 -12.59 0.67
N MET A 219 -55.04 -13.82 0.19
CA MET A 219 -53.96 -14.66 -0.35
C MET A 219 -53.35 -14.07 -1.62
N GLY A 220 -54.13 -13.40 -2.48
CA GLY A 220 -53.60 -12.68 -3.63
C GLY A 220 -52.63 -11.55 -3.24
N ILE A 221 -52.98 -10.77 -2.22
CA ILE A 221 -52.10 -9.73 -1.67
C ILE A 221 -50.86 -10.37 -1.02
N TRP A 222 -51.03 -11.46 -0.27
CA TRP A 222 -49.93 -12.21 0.33
C TRP A 222 -48.95 -12.75 -0.71
N TRP A 223 -49.45 -13.32 -1.81
CA TRP A 223 -48.61 -13.80 -2.91
C TRP A 223 -47.86 -12.67 -3.60
N LEU A 224 -48.49 -11.52 -3.80
CA LEU A 224 -47.80 -10.34 -4.33
C LEU A 224 -46.67 -9.90 -3.39
N PHE A 225 -46.92 -9.84 -2.09
CA PHE A 225 -45.91 -9.54 -1.08
C PHE A 225 -44.75 -10.56 -1.10
N ALA A 226 -45.05 -11.85 -1.08
CA ALA A 226 -44.05 -12.91 -1.13
C ALA A 226 -43.19 -12.83 -2.41
N LEU A 227 -43.82 -12.58 -3.56
CA LEU A 227 -43.12 -12.40 -4.84
C LEU A 227 -42.16 -11.20 -4.77
N ILE A 228 -42.60 -10.06 -4.25
CA ILE A 228 -41.76 -8.86 -4.10
C ILE A 228 -40.56 -9.15 -3.19
N VAL A 229 -40.78 -9.79 -2.04
CA VAL A 229 -39.71 -10.09 -1.07
C VAL A 229 -38.68 -11.05 -1.68
N ILE A 230 -39.11 -12.13 -2.33
CA ILE A 230 -38.19 -13.11 -2.92
C ILE A 230 -37.45 -12.50 -4.10
N SER A 231 -38.14 -11.75 -4.96
CA SER A 231 -37.51 -11.03 -6.08
C SER A 231 -36.43 -10.07 -5.57
N SER A 232 -36.75 -9.25 -4.55
CA SER A 232 -35.77 -8.35 -3.94
C SER A 232 -34.62 -9.08 -3.26
N TYR A 233 -34.89 -10.21 -2.59
CA TYR A 233 -33.84 -11.04 -1.98
C TYR A 233 -32.89 -11.59 -3.04
N THR A 234 -33.43 -12.17 -4.12
CA THR A 234 -32.61 -12.73 -5.21
C THR A 234 -31.79 -11.65 -5.92
N ALA A 235 -32.36 -10.46 -6.12
CA ALA A 235 -31.65 -9.32 -6.71
C ALA A 235 -30.50 -8.83 -5.81
N ASN A 236 -30.76 -8.66 -4.51
CA ASN A 236 -29.76 -8.21 -3.54
C ASN A 236 -28.67 -9.26 -3.31
N LEU A 237 -29.03 -10.55 -3.26
CA LEU A 237 -28.08 -11.65 -3.16
C LEU A 237 -27.18 -11.69 -4.39
N ALA A 238 -27.74 -11.57 -5.60
CA ALA A 238 -26.95 -11.51 -6.82
C ALA A 238 -25.98 -10.31 -6.81
N ALA A 239 -26.46 -9.12 -6.42
CA ALA A 239 -25.61 -7.95 -6.26
C ALA A 239 -24.50 -8.18 -5.23
N PHE A 240 -24.83 -8.73 -4.06
CA PHE A 240 -23.88 -9.02 -2.99
C PHE A 240 -22.79 -10.01 -3.42
N LEU A 241 -23.15 -11.07 -4.14
CA LEU A 241 -22.19 -12.05 -4.67
C LEU A 241 -21.29 -11.48 -5.78
N THR A 242 -21.76 -10.47 -6.52
CA THR A 242 -20.93 -9.80 -7.53
C THR A 242 -19.99 -8.75 -6.93
N ILE A 243 -20.39 -8.12 -5.82
CA ILE A 243 -19.63 -7.06 -5.17
C ILE A 243 -18.60 -7.67 -4.23
N ASN A 244 -17.39 -7.86 -4.74
CA ASN A 244 -16.22 -8.13 -3.93
C ASN A 244 -15.69 -6.83 -3.33
N ARG A 245 -16.28 -6.34 -2.23
CA ARG A 245 -15.69 -5.25 -1.46
C ARG A 245 -14.49 -5.77 -0.69
N ILE A 246 -13.30 -5.59 -1.25
CA ILE A 246 -12.06 -5.61 -0.48
C ILE A 246 -12.07 -4.28 0.29
N GLU A 247 -12.71 -4.25 1.46
CA GLU A 247 -12.60 -3.11 2.37
C GLU A 247 -11.18 -3.12 2.94
N SER A 248 -10.27 -2.40 2.29
CA SER A 248 -9.03 -1.98 2.92
C SER A 248 -9.40 -0.97 4.01
N SER A 249 -9.27 -1.35 5.28
CA SER A 249 -9.58 -0.49 6.43
C SER A 249 -8.73 0.78 6.48
N ILE A 250 -7.57 0.77 5.82
CA ILE A 250 -6.61 1.88 5.80
C ILE A 250 -6.46 2.37 4.36
N GLN A 251 -6.90 3.60 4.10
CA GLN A 251 -6.80 4.26 2.78
C GLN A 251 -5.81 5.42 2.77
N SER A 252 -5.41 5.92 3.94
CA SER A 252 -4.47 7.03 4.08
C SER A 252 -3.45 6.75 5.19
N LEU A 253 -2.29 7.42 5.14
CA LEU A 253 -1.32 7.38 6.25
C LEU A 253 -1.92 7.93 7.55
N GLN A 254 -2.88 8.85 7.46
CA GLN A 254 -3.55 9.41 8.62
C GLN A 254 -4.47 8.39 9.31
N ASP A 255 -5.10 7.49 8.56
CA ASP A 255 -5.90 6.41 9.14
C ASP A 255 -4.99 5.39 9.83
N LEU A 256 -3.83 5.11 9.23
CA LEU A 256 -2.81 4.24 9.83
C LEU A 256 -2.25 4.82 11.13
N SER A 257 -2.05 6.14 11.22
CA SER A 257 -1.48 6.78 12.41
C SER A 257 -2.44 6.78 13.61
N LYS A 258 -3.75 6.82 13.34
CA LYS A 258 -4.81 6.82 14.37
C LYS A 258 -5.04 5.45 14.98
N GLN A 259 -4.82 4.39 14.22
CA GLN A 259 -5.01 3.01 14.68
C GLN A 259 -3.74 2.45 15.34
N THR A 260 -3.91 1.48 16.24
CA THR A 260 -2.82 0.84 16.98
C THR A 260 -2.78 -0.69 16.80
N ASP A 261 -3.71 -1.26 16.04
CA ASP A 261 -3.90 -2.70 15.88
C ASP A 261 -2.83 -3.33 14.98
N ILE A 262 -2.41 -2.58 13.95
CA ILE A 262 -1.35 -2.95 13.03
C ILE A 262 -0.08 -2.20 13.43
N PRO A 263 0.94 -2.88 13.98
CA PRO A 263 2.25 -2.27 14.19
C PRO A 263 2.91 -1.94 12.86
N TYR A 264 3.60 -0.81 12.80
CA TYR A 264 4.35 -0.39 11.63
C TYR A 264 5.72 0.17 12.01
N GLY A 265 6.67 0.03 11.11
CA GLY A 265 8.06 0.43 11.29
C GLY A 265 8.77 0.68 9.96
N THR A 266 10.05 1.01 10.02
CA THR A 266 10.88 1.32 8.86
C THR A 266 12.29 0.73 9.03
N VAL A 267 13.20 0.97 8.09
CA VAL A 267 14.59 0.54 8.20
C VAL A 267 15.36 1.51 9.11
N MET A 268 16.13 0.98 10.05
CA MET A 268 16.99 1.78 10.94
C MET A 268 18.05 2.57 10.14
N ASP A 269 18.46 3.73 10.66
CA ASP A 269 19.47 4.60 10.04
C ASP A 269 19.19 5.01 8.57
N SER A 270 17.92 4.95 8.15
CA SER A 270 17.51 5.28 6.80
C SER A 270 17.03 6.73 6.66
N ALA A 271 16.97 7.22 5.42
CA ALA A 271 16.39 8.53 5.12
C ALA A 271 14.90 8.62 5.52
N VAL A 272 14.16 7.51 5.43
CA VAL A 272 12.75 7.41 5.86
C VAL A 272 12.64 7.54 7.37
N TYR A 273 13.48 6.82 8.12
CA TYR A 273 13.53 6.88 9.57
C TYR A 273 13.79 8.31 10.07
N GLU A 274 14.81 8.95 9.52
CA GLU A 274 15.15 10.34 9.86
C GLU A 274 14.04 11.32 9.45
N HIS A 275 13.41 11.10 8.29
CA HIS A 275 12.30 11.93 7.84
C HIS A 275 11.12 11.90 8.82
N VAL A 276 10.70 10.72 9.26
CA VAL A 276 9.60 10.57 10.22
C VAL A 276 10.02 11.09 11.61
N ARG A 277 11.29 10.93 12.00
CA ARG A 277 11.84 11.48 13.25
C ARG A 277 11.77 12.99 13.30
N VAL A 278 12.32 13.67 12.28
CA VAL A 278 12.35 15.14 12.23
C VAL A 278 10.94 15.70 12.22
N LYS A 279 10.07 15.18 11.34
CA LYS A 279 8.67 15.63 11.27
C LYS A 279 7.87 15.30 12.53
N GLY A 280 8.09 14.14 13.12
CA GLY A 280 7.40 13.71 14.34
C GLY A 280 7.81 14.51 15.59
N LEU A 281 9.03 15.05 15.62
CA LEU A 281 9.54 15.87 16.72
C LEU A 281 9.29 17.38 16.54
N ASN A 282 8.91 17.82 15.35
CA ASN A 282 8.68 19.23 15.04
C ASN A 282 7.41 19.76 15.73
N PRO A 283 7.51 20.71 16.69
CA PRO A 283 6.34 21.24 17.40
C PRO A 283 5.44 22.14 16.53
N PHE A 284 5.96 22.61 15.40
CA PHE A 284 5.27 23.49 14.46
C PHE A 284 4.46 22.75 13.41
N GLU A 285 4.59 21.42 13.33
CA GLU A 285 3.87 20.60 12.37
C GLU A 285 2.41 20.48 12.82
N ARG A 286 1.48 20.96 11.98
CA ARG A 286 0.04 20.99 12.31
C ARG A 286 -0.58 19.60 12.31
N ASP A 287 -0.01 18.68 11.54
CA ASP A 287 -0.54 17.33 11.39
C ASP A 287 0.06 16.40 12.45
N THR A 288 -0.83 15.87 13.30
CA THR A 288 -0.47 14.90 14.36
C THR A 288 -0.09 13.52 13.82
N MET A 289 -0.16 13.32 12.50
CA MET A 289 0.15 12.06 11.83
C MET A 289 1.60 11.63 12.10
N TYR A 290 2.59 12.47 11.79
CA TYR A 290 3.99 12.10 11.95
C TYR A 290 4.40 11.92 13.41
N SER A 291 3.81 12.66 14.35
CA SER A 291 4.12 12.50 15.78
C SER A 291 3.56 11.19 16.33
N GLN A 292 2.37 10.78 15.90
CA GLN A 292 1.81 9.46 16.21
C GLN A 292 2.63 8.34 15.57
N MET A 293 3.00 8.49 14.30
CA MET A 293 3.84 7.52 13.60
C MET A 293 5.20 7.35 14.28
N TRP A 294 5.86 8.46 14.63
CA TRP A 294 7.13 8.44 15.33
C TRP A 294 7.03 7.74 16.69
N LYS A 295 5.94 7.95 17.44
CA LYS A 295 5.72 7.26 18.72
C LYS A 295 5.65 5.74 18.57
N MET A 296 5.09 5.24 17.47
CA MET A 296 5.01 3.80 17.19
C MET A 296 6.33 3.24 16.68
N ILE A 297 7.02 3.98 15.79
CA ILE A 297 8.32 3.60 15.24
C ILE A 297 9.42 3.59 16.30
N ASN A 298 9.40 4.58 17.22
CA ASN A 298 10.36 4.70 18.32
C ASN A 298 9.93 3.92 19.58
N LYS A 299 8.88 3.10 19.49
CA LYS A 299 8.47 2.24 20.60
C LYS A 299 9.62 1.28 20.94
N SER A 300 9.91 1.11 22.22
CA SER A 300 11.00 0.24 22.70
C SER A 300 12.37 0.64 22.11
N ASN A 301 12.65 1.94 21.99
CA ASN A 301 13.86 2.50 21.33
C ASN A 301 14.05 2.03 19.87
N GLY A 302 12.96 1.68 19.18
CA GLY A 302 12.99 1.24 17.79
C GLY A 302 13.33 -0.23 17.56
N SER A 303 13.67 -1.01 18.59
CA SER A 303 14.12 -2.40 18.41
C SER A 303 12.99 -3.39 18.09
N GLU A 304 11.72 -3.03 18.36
CA GLU A 304 10.57 -3.94 18.24
C GLU A 304 9.95 -3.91 16.83
N ASN A 305 9.80 -2.70 16.28
CA ASN A 305 9.05 -2.46 15.05
C ASN A 305 9.92 -2.23 13.82
N ASN A 306 11.17 -1.78 13.97
CA ASN A 306 12.03 -1.49 12.83
C ASN A 306 12.80 -2.73 12.36
N VAL A 307 13.37 -2.64 11.17
CA VAL A 307 14.14 -3.69 10.50
C VAL A 307 15.51 -3.15 10.07
N GLU A 308 16.48 -4.02 9.80
CA GLU A 308 17.81 -3.60 9.34
C GLU A 308 17.89 -3.45 7.82
N GLU A 309 17.06 -4.19 7.08
CA GLU A 309 17.02 -4.15 5.61
C GLU A 309 15.60 -4.08 5.06
N SER A 310 15.45 -3.51 3.86
CA SER A 310 14.14 -3.34 3.21
C SER A 310 13.44 -4.66 2.90
N HIS A 311 14.21 -5.69 2.52
CA HIS A 311 13.69 -7.01 2.19
C HIS A 311 13.02 -7.71 3.41
N GLU A 312 13.59 -7.52 4.60
CA GLU A 312 13.05 -8.05 5.86
C GLU A 312 11.71 -7.38 6.19
N GLY A 313 11.61 -6.07 5.98
CA GLY A 313 10.37 -5.31 6.12
C GLY A 313 9.24 -5.87 5.25
N ILE A 314 9.51 -6.11 3.97
CA ILE A 314 8.54 -6.71 3.02
C ILE A 314 8.16 -8.13 3.46
N HIS A 315 9.13 -8.93 3.90
CA HIS A 315 8.88 -10.29 4.41
C HIS A 315 7.96 -10.27 5.64
N ARG A 316 8.16 -9.33 6.56
CA ARG A 316 7.33 -9.15 7.76
C ARG A 316 5.89 -8.77 7.44
N VAL A 317 5.66 -7.94 6.41
CA VAL A 317 4.30 -7.63 5.91
C VAL A 317 3.63 -8.86 5.31
N ARG A 318 4.38 -9.73 4.61
CA ARG A 318 3.82 -10.93 3.95
C ARG A 318 3.26 -11.94 4.94
N TYR A 319 4.00 -12.22 6.00
CA TYR A 319 3.69 -13.31 6.94
C TYR A 319 3.10 -12.82 8.28
N GLY A 320 3.19 -11.53 8.58
CA GLY A 320 2.71 -10.94 9.82
C GLY A 320 1.62 -9.91 9.60
N ASN A 321 0.99 -9.48 10.70
CA ASN A 321 0.14 -8.30 10.74
C ASN A 321 1.03 -7.07 11.00
N TYR A 322 1.68 -6.55 9.95
CA TYR A 322 2.65 -5.46 10.05
C TYR A 322 2.54 -4.53 8.84
N GLY A 323 2.74 -3.23 9.05
CA GLY A 323 2.85 -2.23 8.00
C GLY A 323 4.29 -1.76 7.83
N PHE A 324 4.83 -1.82 6.60
CA PHE A 324 6.20 -1.39 6.34
C PHE A 324 6.23 0.01 5.72
N VAL A 325 6.79 0.97 6.45
CA VAL A 325 6.94 2.36 6.02
C VAL A 325 8.25 2.49 5.28
N TRP A 326 8.18 2.79 3.98
CA TRP A 326 9.36 2.86 3.13
C TRP A 326 9.16 3.83 1.96
N ASP A 327 10.14 3.84 1.08
CA ASP A 327 10.12 4.55 -0.18
C ASP A 327 8.93 4.10 -1.06
N ALA A 328 8.07 5.05 -1.44
CA ALA A 328 6.86 4.75 -2.20
C ALA A 328 7.13 4.10 -3.57
N ALA A 329 8.20 4.49 -4.27
CA ALA A 329 8.53 3.94 -5.59
C ALA A 329 8.96 2.47 -5.48
N VAL A 330 9.74 2.14 -4.44
CA VAL A 330 10.12 0.76 -4.13
C VAL A 330 8.89 -0.06 -3.74
N LEU A 331 8.04 0.47 -2.87
CA LEU A 331 6.83 -0.22 -2.42
C LEU A 331 5.81 -0.43 -3.54
N GLU A 332 5.65 0.53 -4.43
CA GLU A 332 4.78 0.42 -5.61
C GLU A 332 5.28 -0.69 -6.54
N TYR A 333 6.58 -0.74 -6.80
CA TYR A 333 7.19 -1.83 -7.57
C TYR A 333 6.92 -3.21 -6.93
N VAL A 334 7.11 -3.33 -5.61
CA VAL A 334 6.85 -4.57 -4.86
C VAL A 334 5.37 -4.96 -4.91
N ALA A 335 4.46 -3.99 -4.79
CA ALA A 335 3.02 -4.25 -4.82
C ALA A 335 2.53 -4.68 -6.22
N ILE A 336 3.09 -4.12 -7.29
CA ILE A 336 2.74 -4.44 -8.69
C ILE A 336 3.34 -5.79 -9.10
N ASN A 337 4.58 -6.07 -8.71
CA ASN A 337 5.31 -7.27 -9.14
C ASN A 337 5.01 -8.51 -8.28
N ASP A 338 4.20 -8.39 -7.23
CA ASP A 338 3.83 -9.54 -6.40
C ASP A 338 2.91 -10.50 -7.16
N ALA A 339 3.36 -11.75 -7.32
CA ALA A 339 2.64 -12.78 -8.06
C ALA A 339 1.23 -13.09 -7.51
N ASN A 340 1.02 -12.89 -6.20
CA ASN A 340 -0.24 -13.18 -5.52
C ASN A 340 -1.13 -11.95 -5.34
N CYS A 341 -0.70 -10.77 -5.81
CA CYS A 341 -1.36 -9.48 -5.59
C CYS A 341 -1.72 -9.26 -4.11
N ALA A 342 -0.92 -9.78 -3.17
CA ALA A 342 -1.22 -9.86 -1.74
C ALA A 342 -1.02 -8.53 -1.03
N PHE A 343 -0.34 -7.57 -1.65
CA PHE A 343 -0.06 -6.26 -1.07
C PHE A 343 -0.90 -5.15 -1.69
N TYR A 344 -1.04 -4.07 -0.93
CA TYR A 344 -1.43 -2.77 -1.43
C TYR A 344 -0.59 -1.70 -0.74
N MET A 345 -0.35 -0.60 -1.44
CA MET A 345 0.42 0.53 -0.93
C MET A 345 -0.51 1.70 -0.65
N VAL A 346 -0.24 2.39 0.46
CA VAL A 346 -0.89 3.64 0.84
C VAL A 346 0.19 4.70 0.97
N GLY A 347 0.12 5.75 0.15
CA GLY A 347 1.16 6.76 0.06
C GLY A 347 0.66 8.16 0.40
N ASN A 348 1.58 9.05 0.76
CA ASN A 348 1.27 10.48 0.79
C ASN A 348 1.29 11.04 -0.65
N THR A 349 0.35 11.92 -0.98
CA THR A 349 0.16 12.42 -2.35
C THR A 349 1.13 13.55 -2.73
N VAL A 350 1.83 14.15 -1.76
CA VAL A 350 2.72 15.28 -2.00
C VAL A 350 4.19 14.87 -1.87
N PRO A 351 4.97 14.85 -2.96
CA PRO A 351 6.41 14.64 -2.89
C PRO A 351 7.09 15.86 -2.27
N ASP A 352 7.92 15.62 -1.25
CA ASP A 352 8.64 16.66 -0.49
C ASP A 352 10.15 16.64 -0.78
N ARG A 353 10.66 15.53 -1.31
CA ARG A 353 12.09 15.35 -1.65
C ARG A 353 12.20 14.69 -3.03
N GLY A 354 13.44 14.45 -3.47
CA GLY A 354 13.72 13.73 -4.70
C GLY A 354 14.98 12.89 -4.59
N TYR A 355 15.17 12.00 -5.55
CA TYR A 355 16.43 11.30 -5.75
C TYR A 355 17.39 12.17 -6.53
N GLY A 356 18.65 12.13 -6.13
CA GLY A 356 19.73 12.83 -6.81
C GLY A 356 20.93 11.92 -6.99
N ILE A 357 21.81 12.30 -7.91
CA ILE A 357 23.12 11.68 -8.04
C ILE A 357 24.05 12.44 -7.08
N ALA A 358 24.74 11.71 -6.20
CA ALA A 358 25.69 12.30 -5.27
C ALA A 358 27.10 12.31 -5.90
N LEU A 359 27.82 13.40 -5.69
CA LEU A 359 29.22 13.55 -6.08
C LEU A 359 30.04 13.98 -4.87
N GLN A 360 31.35 13.79 -4.94
CA GLN A 360 32.25 14.36 -3.93
C GLN A 360 32.02 15.86 -3.77
N HIS A 361 32.12 16.37 -2.53
CA HIS A 361 31.97 17.79 -2.26
C HIS A 361 33.00 18.62 -3.04
N GLY A 362 32.52 19.64 -3.76
CA GLY A 362 33.34 20.48 -4.64
C GLY A 362 33.73 19.80 -5.96
N SER A 363 33.05 18.72 -6.36
CA SER A 363 33.34 18.01 -7.60
C SER A 363 33.11 18.91 -8.84
N PRO A 364 34.07 18.99 -9.77
CA PRO A 364 33.90 19.76 -11.01
C PRO A 364 32.83 19.17 -11.94
N TYR A 365 32.37 17.95 -11.67
CA TYR A 365 31.40 17.25 -12.50
C TYR A 365 29.94 17.56 -12.14
N ARG A 366 29.66 18.16 -10.97
CA ARG A 366 28.29 18.37 -10.47
C ARG A 366 27.43 19.14 -11.47
N ASP A 367 27.93 20.27 -11.96
CA ASP A 367 27.19 21.15 -12.86
C ASP A 367 27.03 20.54 -14.26
N ILE A 368 27.92 19.62 -14.65
CA ILE A 368 27.85 18.90 -15.93
C ILE A 368 26.78 17.80 -15.86
N PHE A 369 26.68 17.10 -14.74
CA PHE A 369 25.65 16.08 -14.52
C PHE A 369 24.25 16.68 -14.30
N SER A 370 24.16 17.95 -13.88
CA SER A 370 22.88 18.61 -13.56
C SER A 370 22.26 19.36 -14.74
N GLN A 371 23.02 19.62 -15.81
CA GLN A 371 22.57 20.22 -17.06
C GLN A 371 21.92 19.17 -17.94
#